data_AF-A0A1C4DU55-F1
#
_entry.id   AF-A0A1C4DU55-F1
#
_cell.length_a   1.000
_cell.length_b   1.000
_cell.length_c   1.000
_cell.angle_alpha   90.00
_cell.angle_beta   90.00
_cell.angle_gamma   90.00
#
_symmetry.space_group_name_H-M   'P 1'
#
loop_
_entity.id
_entity.type
_entity.pdbx_description
1 polymer ?
#
loop_
_entity_poly.entity_id
_entity_poly.type
_entity_poly.pdbx_seq_one_letter_code
_entity_poly.pdbx_strand_id
1 'polypeptide(L)' 'MAAVSIILAIFLFLLGYLTPVSTLYTLPISLLLLIFGITRLLKKENGQVRR' A
#
# COMPACT_ATOMS: atom_id res chain seq x y z
N MET A 1 -8.84 1.31 10.46
CA MET A 1 -9.15 1.05 9.03
C MET A 1 -7.96 1.32 8.10
N ALA A 2 -7.29 2.48 8.13
CA ALA A 2 -6.11 2.74 7.28
C ALA A 2 -4.90 1.82 7.60
N ALA A 3 -4.68 1.48 8.87
CA ALA A 3 -3.65 0.52 9.28
C ALA A 3 -3.88 -0.88 8.68
N VAL A 4 -5.14 -1.31 8.54
CA VAL A 4 -5.49 -2.61 7.94
C VAL A 4 -5.11 -2.64 6.46
N SER A 5 -5.31 -1.55 5.71
CA SER A 5 -4.87 -1.46 4.31
C SER A 5 -3.36 -1.46 4.14
N ILE A 6 -2.61 -0.90 5.10
CA ILE A 6 -1.13 -0.91 5.07
C ILE A 6 -0.61 -2.33 5.31
N ILE A 7 -1.14 -3.00 6.34
CA ILE A 7 -0.77 -4.40 6.65
C ILE A 7 -1.10 -5.32 5.47
N LEU A 8 -2.27 -5.14 4.84
CA LEU A 8 -2.67 -5.92 3.68
C LEU A 8 -1.75 -5.68 2.47
N ALA A 9 -1.34 -4.43 2.22
CA ALA A 9 -0.41 -4.10 1.14
C ALA A 9 0.97 -4.75 1.34
N ILE A 10 1.48 -4.75 2.58
CA ILE A 10 2.73 -5.43 2.96
C ILE A 10 2.60 -6.94 2.73
N PHE A 11 1.48 -7.53 3.12
CA PHE A 11 1.24 -8.97 2.96
C PHE A 11 1.19 -9.39 1.48
N LEU A 12 0.48 -8.61 0.64
CA LEU A 12 0.42 -8.84 -0.80
C LEU A 12 1.77 -8.63 -1.49
N PHE A 13 2.55 -7.63 -1.04
CA PHE A 13 3.92 -7.42 -1.50
C PHE A 13 4.79 -8.63 -1.21
N LEU A 14 4.74 -9.15 0.02
CA LEU A 14 5.52 -10.31 0.45
C LEU A 14 5.12 -11.59 -0.30
N LEU A 15 3.81 -11.79 -0.51
CA LEU A 15 3.31 -12.92 -1.27
C LEU A 15 3.81 -12.87 -2.72
N GLY A 16 3.72 -11.70 -3.36
CA GLY A 16 4.20 -11.49 -4.73
C GLY A 16 5.72 -11.61 -4.90
N TYR A 17 6.48 -11.33 -3.83
CA TYR A 17 7.93 -11.52 -3.79
C TYR A 17 8.33 -12.99 -3.69
N LEU A 18 7.61 -13.78 -2.89
CA LEU A 18 7.89 -15.22 -2.68
C LEU A 18 7.44 -16.10 -3.85
N THR A 19 6.46 -15.69 -4.66
CA THR A 19 6.03 -16.44 -5.84
C THR A 19 6.78 -15.99 -7.11
N PRO A 20 7.72 -16.79 -7.63
CA PRO A 20 8.59 -16.39 -8.75
C PRO A 20 7.84 -16.15 -10.08
N VAL A 21 6.59 -16.60 -10.18
CA VAL A 21 5.74 -16.49 -11.38
C VAL A 21 5.03 -15.14 -11.47
N SER A 22 4.85 -14.43 -10.35
CA SER A 22 3.97 -13.25 -10.28
C SER A 22 4.72 -11.91 -10.24
N THR A 23 6.05 -11.92 -10.16
CA THR A 23 6.90 -10.73 -9.95
C THR A 23 6.66 -9.61 -10.96
N LEU A 24 6.40 -9.96 -12.23
CA LEU A 24 6.12 -8.98 -13.30
C LEU A 24 4.86 -8.14 -13.05
N TYR A 25 3.84 -8.69 -12.40
CA TYR A 25 2.56 -8.01 -12.16
C TYR A 25 2.38 -7.57 -10.71
N THR A 26 2.87 -8.33 -9.74
CA THR A 26 2.68 -8.06 -8.30
C THR A 26 3.51 -6.89 -7.79
N LEU A 27 4.74 -6.70 -8.27
CA LEU A 27 5.57 -5.55 -7.91
C LEU A 27 4.94 -4.20 -8.30
N PRO A 28 4.53 -3.95 -9.56
CA PRO A 28 3.91 -2.67 -9.91
C PRO A 28 2.56 -2.45 -9.21
N ILE A 29 1.75 -3.50 -9.01
CA ILE A 29 0.46 -3.40 -8.31
C ILE A 29 0.65 -3.05 -6.83
N SER A 30 1.59 -3.69 -6.15
CA SER A 30 1.90 -3.39 -4.74
C SER A 30 2.46 -1.99 -4.56
N LEU A 31 3.26 -1.49 -5.50
CA LEU A 31 3.77 -0.13 -5.51
C LEU A 31 2.63 0.90 -5.63
N LEU A 32 1.67 0.66 -6.53
CA LEU A 32 0.48 1.50 -6.69
C LEU A 32 -0.36 1.54 -5.40
N LEU A 33 -0.57 0.40 -4.76
CA LEU A 33 -1.30 0.32 -3.49
C LEU A 33 -0.57 1.05 -2.36
N LEU A 34 0.76 0.98 -2.33
CA LEU A 34 1.58 1.63 -1.33
C LEU A 34 1.55 3.16 -1.50
N ILE A 35 1.69 3.66 -2.73
CA ILE A 35 1.55 5.09 -3.06
C ILE A 35 0.14 5.59 -2.69
N PHE A 36 -0.90 4.82 -3.01
CA PHE A 36 -2.28 5.16 -2.64
C PHE A 36 -2.48 5.19 -1.12
N GLY A 37 -1.91 4.23 -0.39
CA GLY A 37 -1.93 4.17 1.06
C GLY A 37 -1.27 5.40 1.71
N ILE A 38 -0.07 5.76 1.24
CA ILE A 38 0.70 6.91 1.74
C ILE A 38 -0.02 8.22 1.42
N THR A 39 -0.47 8.43 0.18
CA THR A 39 -1.21 9.65 -0.20
C THR A 39 -2.49 9.82 0.62
N ARG A 40 -3.21 8.73 0.88
CA ARG A 40 -4.39 8.76 1.76
C ARG A 40 -4.02 9.09 3.20
N LEU A 41 -2.91 8.55 3.71
CA LEU A 41 -2.40 8.84 5.06
C LEU A 41 -2.04 10.33 5.21
N LEU A 42 -1.23 10.85 4.28
CA LEU A 42 -0.82 12.26 4.25
C LEU A 42 -2.00 13.21 4.11
N LYS A 43 -2.99 12.89 3.26
CA LYS A 43 -4.21 13.69 3.12
C LYS A 43 -5.04 13.71 4.42
N LYS A 44 -4.99 12.64 5.20
CA LYS A 44 -5.68 12.56 6.49
C LYS A 44 -5.00 13.41 7.56
N GLU A 45 -3.67 13.41 7.61
CA GLU A 45 -2.91 14.32 8.49
C GLU A 45 -3.14 15.79 8.09
N ASN A 46 -3.01 16.12 6.81
CA ASN A 46 -3.18 17.50 6.33
C ASN A 46 -4.62 18.03 6.47
N GLY A 47 -5.61 17.13 6.43
CA GLY A 47 -7.02 17.45 6.68
C GLY A 47 -7.39 17.55 8.17
N GLN A 48 -6.63 16.93 9.07
CA GLN A 48 -6.79 17.08 10.52
C GLN A 48 -6.08 18.30 11.08
N VAL A 49 -5.01 18.79 10.44
CA VAL A 49 -4.34 20.05 10.84
C VAL A 49 -5.21 21.29 10.55
N ARG A 50 -6.26 21.16 9.72
CA ARG A 50 -7.17 22.26 9.35
C ARG A 50 -8.51 22.26 10.10
N ARG A 51 -8.65 21.47 11.18
CA ARG A 51 -9.81 21.51 12.10
C ARG A 51 -9.38 21.77 13.52
#